data_AF-A0AB37H208-F1
#
_entry.id   AF-A0AB37H208-F1
#
_cell.length_a   1.000
_cell.length_b   1.000
_cell.length_c   1.000
_cell.angle_alpha   90.00
_cell.angle_beta   90.00
_cell.angle_gamma   90.00
#
_symmetry.space_group_name_H-M   'P 1'
#
loop_
_entity.id
_entity.type
_entity.pdbx_description
1 polymer ?
#
loop_
_entity_poly.entity_id
_entity_poly.type
_entity_poly.pdbx_seq_one_letter_code
_entity_poly.pdbx_strand_id
1 'polypeptide(L)'
;MKPWLLAFLLVCAIFSLVACGNRTQSDLNQFEQSMSEVDKKQDHVKKTMDDIHLNRLNELSKSDLTDRNKEDFEQMSKDMDKKLMPAFKSYKEAAHSLPADTKAVKQLRTEYLKEVDQQEKALKKDRDYIRLCNQSVKTNEDILNYTRLFEKRRAQLEIKVADAKKAGENKSADALVGKLKDNNKKLQEVAKKYLDAEDPKQTKVVIKDKIEPLISKQIEDLNQSTVTDNETTKARQSAIEMYYSLQNYYETRQQTIDISTKLEQYDMNKLPLTGKDLSEYHKNYNKALKRLKEDVN
;
A
#
# COMPACT_ATOMS: atom_id res chain seq x y z
N MET A 1 -63.09 5.61 33.78
CA MET A 1 -63.12 6.12 32.39
C MET A 1 -64.36 5.57 31.70
N LYS A 2 -65.16 6.41 31.02
CA LYS A 2 -66.38 5.93 30.31
C LYS A 2 -65.96 4.97 29.19
N PRO A 3 -66.65 3.84 28.98
CA PRO A 3 -66.25 2.80 28.01
C PRO A 3 -66.12 3.31 26.56
N TRP A 4 -66.85 4.36 26.19
CA TRP A 4 -66.71 5.01 24.87
C TRP A 4 -65.42 5.81 24.66
N LEU A 5 -64.80 6.35 25.72
CA LEU A 5 -63.50 7.03 25.63
C LEU A 5 -62.36 6.04 25.35
N LEU A 6 -62.46 4.83 25.90
CA LEU A 6 -61.54 3.72 25.60
C LEU A 6 -61.69 3.24 24.16
N ALA A 7 -62.92 3.08 23.67
CA ALA A 7 -63.18 2.70 22.29
C ALA A 7 -62.67 3.76 21.29
N PHE A 8 -62.85 5.05 21.58
CA PHE A 8 -62.36 6.13 20.73
C PHE A 8 -60.82 6.21 20.69
N LEU A 9 -60.15 6.04 21.84
CA LEU A 9 -58.69 5.93 21.91
C LEU A 9 -58.14 4.73 21.14
N LEU A 10 -58.82 3.57 21.21
CA LEU A 10 -58.44 2.37 20.48
C LEU A 10 -58.59 2.55 18.97
N VAL A 11 -59.68 3.18 18.52
CA VAL A 11 -59.92 3.50 17.11
C VAL A 11 -58.91 4.52 16.58
N CYS A 12 -58.60 5.59 17.33
CA CYS A 12 -57.55 6.54 16.97
C CYS A 12 -56.16 5.90 16.92
N ALA A 13 -55.85 4.98 17.84
CA ALA A 13 -54.61 4.21 17.82
C ALA A 13 -54.51 3.32 16.57
N ILE A 14 -55.59 2.62 16.19
CA ILE A 14 -55.64 1.80 14.97
C ILE A 14 -55.47 2.67 13.72
N PHE A 15 -56.15 3.81 13.61
CA PHE A 15 -55.98 4.72 12.46
C PHE A 15 -54.57 5.32 12.37
N SER A 16 -53.93 5.62 13.51
CA SER A 16 -52.54 6.10 13.53
C SER A 16 -51.54 5.04 13.07
N LEU A 17 -51.78 3.76 13.40
CA LEU A 17 -50.94 2.63 12.97
C LEU A 17 -51.09 2.36 11.46
N VAL A 18 -52.31 2.38 10.93
CA VAL A 18 -52.57 2.17 9.49
C VAL A 18 -51.98 3.31 8.64
N ALA A 19 -52.08 4.57 9.10
CA ALA A 19 -51.48 5.70 8.40
C ALA A 19 -49.94 5.66 8.42
N CYS A 20 -49.33 5.24 9.54
CA CYS A 20 -47.88 5.02 9.63
C CYS A 20 -47.41 3.86 8.74
N GLY A 21 -48.18 2.78 8.64
CA GLY A 21 -47.93 1.65 7.74
C GLY A 21 -47.93 2.07 6.27
N ASN A 22 -49.00 2.73 5.81
CA ASN A 22 -49.11 3.21 4.43
C ASN A 22 -48.00 4.20 4.04
N ARG A 23 -47.59 5.10 4.95
CA ARG A 23 -46.49 6.03 4.70
C ARG A 23 -45.15 5.30 4.58
N THR A 24 -44.89 4.32 5.44
CA THR A 24 -43.66 3.52 5.40
C THR A 24 -43.59 2.66 4.14
N GLN A 25 -44.71 2.09 3.71
CA GLN A 25 -44.80 1.33 2.46
C GLN A 25 -44.51 2.21 1.23
N SER A 26 -45.08 3.42 1.18
CA SER A 26 -44.80 4.36 0.09
C SER A 26 -43.34 4.79 0.04
N ASP A 27 -42.74 5.08 1.19
CA ASP A 27 -41.32 5.47 1.31
C ASP A 27 -40.39 4.31 0.93
N LEU A 28 -40.72 3.07 1.33
CA LEU A 28 -39.99 1.88 0.93
C LEU A 28 -40.05 1.67 -0.59
N ASN A 29 -41.23 1.81 -1.21
CA ASN A 29 -41.38 1.70 -2.66
C ASN A 29 -40.51 2.73 -3.41
N GLN A 30 -40.46 3.97 -2.91
CA GLN A 30 -39.63 5.02 -3.51
C GLN A 30 -38.13 4.73 -3.34
N PHE A 31 -37.73 4.22 -2.17
CA PHE A 31 -36.37 3.74 -1.93
C PHE A 31 -35.98 2.63 -2.90
N GLU A 32 -36.82 1.61 -3.07
CA GLU A 32 -36.57 0.49 -3.99
C GLU A 32 -36.54 0.93 -5.46
N GLN A 33 -37.44 1.82 -5.87
CA GLN A 33 -37.42 2.38 -7.22
C GLN A 33 -36.11 3.13 -7.51
N SER A 34 -35.62 3.90 -6.52
CA SER A 34 -34.36 4.63 -6.64
C SER A 34 -33.13 3.72 -6.61
N MET A 35 -33.26 2.51 -6.05
CA MET A 35 -32.19 1.52 -6.00
C MET A 35 -31.79 1.03 -7.39
N SER A 36 -32.69 1.05 -8.38
CA SER A 36 -32.37 0.64 -9.76
C SER A 36 -31.15 1.36 -10.36
N GLU A 37 -31.02 2.67 -10.11
CA GLU A 37 -29.85 3.44 -10.57
C GLU A 37 -28.59 3.15 -9.76
N VAL A 38 -28.74 2.85 -8.48
CA VAL A 38 -27.63 2.44 -7.60
C VAL A 38 -27.11 1.07 -8.02
N ASP A 39 -28.00 0.10 -8.27
CA ASP A 39 -27.69 -1.26 -8.71
C ASP A 39 -26.95 -1.25 -10.04
N LYS A 40 -27.40 -0.44 -11.01
CA LYS A 40 -26.68 -0.26 -12.29
C LYS A 40 -25.24 0.19 -12.09
N LYS A 41 -25.02 1.17 -11.21
CA LYS A 41 -23.66 1.66 -10.90
C LYS A 41 -22.84 0.63 -10.13
N GLN A 42 -23.47 -0.12 -9.24
CA GLN A 42 -22.82 -1.22 -8.53
C GLN A 42 -22.38 -2.32 -9.50
N ASP A 43 -23.24 -2.70 -10.44
CA ASP A 43 -22.92 -3.70 -11.45
C ASP A 43 -21.80 -3.22 -12.38
N HIS A 44 -21.75 -1.93 -12.67
CA HIS A 44 -20.60 -1.33 -13.36
C HIS A 44 -19.30 -1.47 -12.55
N VAL A 45 -19.33 -1.28 -11.22
CA VAL A 45 -18.17 -1.53 -10.34
C VAL A 45 -17.76 -3.00 -10.42
N LYS A 46 -18.70 -3.94 -10.25
CA LYS A 46 -18.43 -5.39 -10.29
C LYS A 46 -17.78 -5.79 -11.62
N LYS A 47 -18.38 -5.35 -12.73
CA LYS A 47 -17.83 -5.61 -14.08
C LYS A 47 -16.45 -4.99 -14.25
N THR A 48 -16.25 -3.75 -13.83
CA THR A 48 -14.94 -3.08 -13.91
C THR A 48 -13.89 -3.85 -13.11
N MET A 49 -14.25 -4.37 -11.94
CA MET A 49 -13.37 -5.18 -11.10
C MET A 49 -12.98 -6.50 -11.78
N ASP A 50 -13.94 -7.17 -12.40
CA ASP A 50 -13.70 -8.41 -13.15
C ASP A 50 -12.82 -8.15 -14.40
N ASP A 51 -13.05 -7.03 -15.10
CA ASP A 51 -12.32 -6.63 -16.32
C ASP A 51 -10.85 -6.26 -16.04
N ILE A 52 -10.50 -5.81 -14.83
CA ILE A 52 -9.11 -5.48 -14.47
C ILE A 52 -8.35 -6.66 -13.85
N HIS A 53 -9.02 -7.82 -13.71
CA HIS A 53 -8.43 -9.09 -13.31
C HIS A 53 -7.66 -9.06 -11.97
N LEU A 54 -8.24 -8.47 -10.92
CA LEU A 54 -7.62 -8.46 -9.57
C LEU A 54 -7.38 -9.85 -9.00
N ASN A 55 -8.12 -10.87 -9.44
CA ASN A 55 -7.89 -12.28 -9.08
C ASN A 55 -6.47 -12.77 -9.39
N ARG A 56 -5.78 -12.18 -10.38
CA ARG A 56 -4.37 -12.48 -10.67
C ARG A 56 -3.45 -12.12 -9.50
N LEU A 57 -3.85 -11.23 -8.57
CA LEU A 57 -3.07 -10.95 -7.35
C LEU A 57 -2.85 -12.19 -6.50
N ASN A 58 -3.79 -13.14 -6.47
CA ASN A 58 -3.62 -14.39 -5.71
C ASN A 58 -2.52 -15.29 -6.30
N GLU A 59 -2.29 -15.22 -7.62
CA GLU A 59 -1.20 -15.93 -8.28
C GLU A 59 0.12 -15.17 -8.11
N LEU A 60 0.11 -13.87 -8.41
CA LEU A 60 1.30 -13.03 -8.36
C LEU A 60 1.87 -12.91 -6.93
N SER A 61 1.02 -12.88 -5.91
CA SER A 61 1.42 -12.84 -4.49
C SER A 61 2.14 -14.09 -4.01
N LYS A 62 1.96 -15.23 -4.69
CA LYS A 62 2.62 -16.51 -4.39
C LYS A 62 3.93 -16.69 -5.15
N SER A 63 4.21 -15.81 -6.11
CA SER A 63 5.45 -15.78 -6.87
C SER A 63 6.40 -14.72 -6.33
N ASP A 64 7.69 -14.86 -6.60
CA ASP A 64 8.67 -13.83 -6.25
C ASP A 64 8.31 -12.50 -6.96
N LEU A 65 8.26 -11.42 -6.17
CA LEU A 65 8.03 -10.05 -6.68
C LEU A 65 9.27 -9.54 -7.41
N THR A 66 9.37 -9.92 -8.69
CA THR A 66 10.49 -9.62 -9.58
C THR A 66 10.09 -8.62 -10.68
N ASP A 67 11.08 -8.17 -11.43
CA ASP A 67 10.94 -7.34 -12.63
C ASP A 67 9.99 -7.94 -13.68
N ARG A 68 9.86 -9.27 -13.73
CA ARG A 68 8.94 -9.98 -14.63
C ARG A 68 7.46 -9.63 -14.41
N ASN A 69 7.08 -9.32 -13.17
CA ASN A 69 5.69 -9.02 -12.81
C ASN A 69 5.41 -7.52 -12.73
N LYS A 70 6.40 -6.68 -13.08
CA LYS A 70 6.32 -5.22 -12.95
C LYS A 70 5.18 -4.61 -13.75
N GLU A 71 5.12 -4.93 -15.05
CA GLU A 71 4.12 -4.37 -15.94
C GLU A 71 2.70 -4.75 -15.51
N ASP A 72 2.51 -5.97 -15.00
CA ASP A 72 1.24 -6.42 -14.45
C ASP A 72 0.81 -5.59 -13.23
N PHE A 73 1.69 -5.40 -12.24
CA PHE A 73 1.36 -4.61 -11.05
C PHE A 73 1.18 -3.12 -11.36
N GLU A 74 1.96 -2.55 -12.29
CA GLU A 74 1.83 -1.15 -12.72
C GLU A 74 0.48 -0.94 -13.43
N GLN A 75 0.11 -1.86 -14.32
CA GLN A 75 -1.16 -1.82 -15.04
C GLN A 75 -2.35 -2.01 -14.08
N MET A 76 -2.27 -2.96 -13.13
CA MET A 76 -3.30 -3.12 -12.09
C MET A 76 -3.44 -1.85 -11.24
N SER A 77 -2.34 -1.23 -10.82
CA SER A 77 -2.39 0.01 -10.04
C SER A 77 -3.06 1.14 -10.82
N LYS A 78 -2.74 1.26 -12.11
CA LYS A 78 -3.33 2.27 -13.00
C LYS A 78 -4.81 2.02 -13.21
N ASP A 79 -5.22 0.77 -13.39
CA ASP A 79 -6.61 0.41 -13.60
C ASP A 79 -7.46 0.58 -12.33
N MET A 80 -6.91 0.27 -11.15
CA MET A 80 -7.53 0.61 -9.87
C MET A 80 -7.79 2.11 -9.75
N ASP A 81 -6.76 2.93 -10.01
CA ASP A 81 -6.82 4.38 -9.80
C ASP A 81 -7.68 5.10 -10.84
N LYS A 82 -7.64 4.64 -12.10
CA LYS A 82 -8.29 5.33 -13.22
C LYS A 82 -9.65 4.75 -13.61
N LYS A 83 -9.97 3.51 -13.21
CA LYS A 83 -11.22 2.84 -13.57
C LYS A 83 -12.04 2.47 -12.33
N LEU A 84 -11.52 1.57 -11.48
CA LEU A 84 -12.33 0.98 -10.41
C LEU A 84 -12.70 1.97 -9.30
N MET A 85 -11.73 2.72 -8.77
CA MET A 85 -11.99 3.68 -7.70
C MET A 85 -12.93 4.82 -8.14
N PRO A 86 -12.81 5.40 -9.36
CA PRO A 86 -13.81 6.33 -9.89
C PRO A 86 -15.20 5.72 -10.08
N ALA A 87 -15.31 4.50 -10.60
CA ALA A 87 -16.60 3.80 -10.72
C ALA A 87 -17.24 3.62 -9.34
N PHE A 88 -16.44 3.21 -8.34
CA PHE A 88 -16.90 3.04 -6.97
C PHE A 88 -17.37 4.36 -6.34
N LYS A 89 -16.65 5.46 -6.59
CA LYS A 89 -17.05 6.79 -6.13
C LYS A 89 -18.44 7.18 -6.67
N SER A 90 -18.67 6.96 -7.96
CA SER A 90 -19.99 7.22 -8.60
C SER A 90 -21.11 6.38 -8.01
N TYR A 91 -20.85 5.10 -7.72
CA TYR A 91 -21.76 4.20 -7.01
C TYR A 91 -22.07 4.70 -5.60
N LYS A 92 -21.03 5.04 -4.82
CA LYS A 92 -21.18 5.55 -3.45
C LYS A 92 -21.99 6.85 -3.41
N GLU A 93 -21.74 7.79 -4.30
CA GLU A 93 -22.52 9.04 -4.41
C GLU A 93 -24.01 8.78 -4.69
N ALA A 94 -24.33 7.81 -5.56
CA ALA A 94 -25.70 7.42 -5.83
C ALA A 94 -26.35 6.75 -4.60
N ALA A 95 -25.64 5.84 -3.93
CA ALA A 95 -26.11 5.22 -2.69
C ALA A 95 -26.41 6.25 -1.59
N HIS A 96 -25.57 7.28 -1.43
CA HIS A 96 -25.81 8.37 -0.49
C HIS A 96 -27.02 9.23 -0.85
N SER A 97 -27.47 9.20 -2.10
CA SER A 97 -28.61 9.98 -2.59
C SER A 97 -29.97 9.26 -2.46
N LEU A 98 -29.99 8.02 -1.94
CA LEU A 98 -31.22 7.25 -1.78
C LEU A 98 -32.23 7.97 -0.86
N PRO A 99 -33.50 8.09 -1.27
CA PRO A 99 -34.54 8.74 -0.46
C PRO A 99 -34.85 7.89 0.77
N ALA A 100 -35.11 8.52 1.92
CA ALA A 100 -35.48 7.80 3.13
C ALA A 100 -36.15 8.76 4.11
N ASP A 101 -37.47 8.75 4.19
CA ASP A 101 -38.24 9.73 4.95
C ASP A 101 -38.62 9.23 6.34
N THR A 102 -39.11 7.99 6.41
CA THR A 102 -39.54 7.30 7.62
C THR A 102 -38.36 6.73 8.39
N LYS A 103 -38.56 6.50 9.69
CA LYS A 103 -37.52 5.97 10.57
C LYS A 103 -37.04 4.59 10.11
N ALA A 104 -37.94 3.73 9.65
CA ALA A 104 -37.62 2.37 9.22
C ALA A 104 -36.77 2.37 7.94
N VAL A 105 -37.14 3.16 6.92
CA VAL A 105 -36.36 3.27 5.67
C VAL A 105 -35.02 3.98 5.90
N LYS A 106 -34.94 4.94 6.83
CA LYS A 106 -33.65 5.55 7.26
C LYS A 106 -32.70 4.52 7.88
N GLN A 107 -33.23 3.59 8.69
CA GLN A 107 -32.44 2.51 9.25
C GLN A 107 -31.96 1.54 8.15
N LEU A 108 -32.85 1.18 7.21
CA LEU A 108 -32.49 0.36 6.05
C LEU A 108 -31.37 1.00 5.21
N ARG A 109 -31.50 2.30 4.88
CA ARG A 109 -30.46 3.07 4.16
C ARG A 109 -29.15 3.09 4.94
N THR A 110 -29.20 3.22 6.27
CA THR A 110 -27.99 3.22 7.10
C THR A 110 -27.26 1.88 7.02
N GLU A 111 -27.98 0.75 7.05
CA GLU A 111 -27.36 -0.57 6.89
C GLU A 111 -26.73 -0.72 5.49
N TYR A 112 -27.42 -0.25 4.44
CA TYR A 112 -26.88 -0.25 3.08
C TYR A 112 -25.60 0.60 2.95
N LEU A 113 -25.60 1.84 3.47
CA LEU A 113 -24.43 2.72 3.42
C LEU A 113 -23.23 2.16 4.20
N LYS A 114 -23.48 1.44 5.29
CA LYS A 114 -22.43 0.75 6.05
C LYS A 114 -21.76 -0.34 5.19
N GLU A 115 -22.50 -1.06 4.37
CA GLU A 115 -21.94 -2.05 3.43
C GLU A 115 -21.13 -1.36 2.32
N VAL A 116 -21.64 -0.26 1.77
CA VAL A 116 -20.90 0.58 0.80
C VAL A 116 -19.56 1.04 1.39
N ASP A 117 -19.55 1.51 2.63
CA ASP A 117 -18.31 1.92 3.31
C ASP A 117 -17.35 0.76 3.56
N GLN A 118 -17.86 -0.44 3.82
CA GLN A 118 -17.05 -1.65 3.96
C GLN A 118 -16.43 -2.08 2.64
N GLN A 119 -17.20 -2.04 1.54
CA GLN A 119 -16.70 -2.28 0.19
C GLN A 119 -15.59 -1.28 -0.18
N GLU A 120 -15.76 0.00 0.12
CA GLU A 120 -14.73 1.02 -0.14
C GLU A 120 -13.43 0.73 0.61
N LYS A 121 -13.54 0.37 1.90
CA LYS A 121 -12.39 0.01 2.73
C LYS A 121 -11.67 -1.21 2.19
N ALA A 122 -12.40 -2.19 1.68
CA ALA A 122 -11.81 -3.38 1.08
C ALA A 122 -11.05 -3.04 -0.21
N LEU A 123 -11.67 -2.31 -1.13
CA LEU A 123 -11.00 -1.88 -2.38
C LEU A 123 -9.77 -0.99 -2.13
N LYS A 124 -9.80 -0.15 -1.08
CA LYS A 124 -8.62 0.61 -0.66
C LYS A 124 -7.48 -0.28 -0.17
N LYS A 125 -7.78 -1.39 0.51
CA LYS A 125 -6.77 -2.39 0.89
C LYS A 125 -6.18 -3.07 -0.34
N ASP A 126 -6.99 -3.46 -1.33
CA ASP A 126 -6.49 -4.04 -2.58
C ASP A 126 -5.54 -3.06 -3.30
N ARG A 127 -5.94 -1.79 -3.37
CA ARG A 127 -5.14 -0.71 -3.94
C ARG A 127 -3.80 -0.52 -3.20
N ASP A 128 -3.82 -0.52 -1.88
CA ASP A 128 -2.61 -0.36 -1.07
C ASP A 128 -1.69 -1.59 -1.18
N TYR A 129 -2.26 -2.79 -1.27
CA TYR A 129 -1.51 -4.02 -1.53
C TYR A 129 -0.78 -3.96 -2.88
N ILE A 130 -1.47 -3.62 -3.96
CA ILE A 130 -0.87 -3.45 -5.30
C ILE A 130 0.26 -2.41 -5.27
N ARG A 131 0.08 -1.31 -4.53
CA ARG A 131 1.12 -0.28 -4.37
C ARG A 131 2.36 -0.84 -3.67
N LEU A 132 2.17 -1.64 -2.62
CA LEU A 132 3.28 -2.30 -1.92
C LEU A 132 4.01 -3.30 -2.84
N CYS A 133 3.30 -4.04 -3.69
CA CYS A 133 3.93 -4.93 -4.68
C CYS A 133 4.81 -4.15 -5.66
N ASN A 134 4.30 -3.05 -6.22
CA ASN A 134 5.09 -2.16 -7.10
C ASN A 134 6.31 -1.56 -6.38
N GLN A 135 6.15 -1.14 -5.12
CA GLN A 135 7.26 -0.65 -4.30
C GLN A 135 8.30 -1.74 -4.05
N SER A 136 7.89 -2.97 -3.77
CA SER A 136 8.80 -4.11 -3.60
C SER A 136 9.66 -4.32 -4.84
N VAL A 137 9.03 -4.44 -6.02
CA VAL A 137 9.74 -4.59 -7.30
C VAL A 137 10.73 -3.46 -7.51
N LYS A 138 10.30 -2.21 -7.30
CA LYS A 138 11.16 -1.04 -7.48
C LYS A 138 12.37 -1.03 -6.53
N THR A 139 12.17 -1.32 -5.25
CA THR A 139 13.28 -1.36 -4.29
C THR A 139 14.29 -2.47 -4.62
N ASN A 140 13.82 -3.61 -5.13
CA ASN A 140 14.71 -4.68 -5.60
C ASN A 140 15.53 -4.25 -6.82
N GLU A 141 14.93 -3.56 -7.80
CA GLU A 141 15.66 -2.95 -8.92
C GLU A 141 16.70 -1.93 -8.45
N ASP A 142 16.33 -1.08 -7.48
CA ASP A 142 17.22 -0.05 -6.95
C ASP A 142 18.41 -0.65 -6.20
N ILE A 143 18.22 -1.73 -5.42
CA ILE A 143 19.32 -2.51 -4.81
C ILE A 143 20.31 -3.00 -5.86
N LEU A 144 19.82 -3.57 -6.96
CA LEU A 144 20.68 -4.04 -8.06
C LEU A 144 21.41 -2.87 -8.73
N ASN A 145 20.73 -1.75 -8.93
CA ASN A 145 21.32 -0.55 -9.54
C ASN A 145 22.41 0.07 -8.65
N TYR A 146 22.19 0.18 -7.34
CA TYR A 146 23.21 0.67 -6.41
C TYR A 146 24.40 -0.28 -6.31
N THR A 147 24.17 -1.59 -6.39
CA THR A 147 25.25 -2.59 -6.47
C THR A 147 26.12 -2.37 -7.71
N ARG A 148 25.49 -2.21 -8.89
CA ARG A 148 26.22 -1.91 -10.15
C ARG A 148 26.95 -0.58 -10.09
N LEU A 149 26.33 0.44 -9.49
CA LEU A 149 26.95 1.76 -9.33
C LEU A 149 28.17 1.68 -8.41
N PHE A 150 28.07 0.97 -7.28
CA PHE A 150 29.18 0.72 -6.38
C PHE A 150 30.37 0.09 -7.12
N GLU A 151 30.13 -1.01 -7.86
CA GLU A 151 31.19 -1.67 -8.63
C GLU A 151 31.82 -0.77 -9.70
N LYS A 152 30.99 0.02 -10.40
CA LYS A 152 31.49 1.01 -11.36
C LYS A 152 32.38 2.06 -10.68
N ARG A 153 31.98 2.57 -9.51
CA ARG A 153 32.75 3.57 -8.75
C ARG A 153 34.04 2.97 -8.18
N ARG A 154 34.01 1.71 -7.74
CA ARG A 154 35.19 0.95 -7.32
C ARG A 154 36.21 0.83 -8.45
N ALA A 155 35.78 0.44 -9.65
CA ALA A 155 36.67 0.36 -10.81
C ALA A 155 37.27 1.73 -11.19
N GLN A 156 36.46 2.80 -11.14
CA GLN A 156 36.96 4.17 -11.37
C GLN A 156 37.97 4.61 -10.32
N LEU A 157 37.74 4.28 -9.06
CA LEU A 157 38.68 4.54 -7.97
C LEU A 157 40.02 3.83 -8.22
N GLU A 158 40.00 2.55 -8.61
CA GLU A 158 41.23 1.78 -8.90
C GLU A 158 42.05 2.42 -10.03
N ILE A 159 41.40 2.88 -11.10
CA ILE A 159 42.05 3.61 -12.20
C ILE A 159 42.69 4.90 -11.68
N LYS A 160 41.94 5.70 -10.92
CA LYS A 160 42.44 6.99 -10.41
C LYS A 160 43.58 6.84 -9.41
N VAL A 161 43.58 5.79 -8.60
CA VAL A 161 44.72 5.45 -7.73
C VAL A 161 45.95 5.12 -8.56
N ALA A 162 45.81 4.36 -9.65
CA ALA A 162 46.92 4.06 -10.54
C ALA A 162 47.47 5.33 -11.22
N ASP A 163 46.60 6.25 -11.62
CA ASP A 163 47.01 7.53 -12.23
C ASP A 163 47.73 8.43 -11.22
N ALA A 164 47.28 8.48 -9.96
CA ALA A 164 47.98 9.19 -8.89
C ALA A 164 49.41 8.65 -8.67
N LYS A 165 49.58 7.31 -8.70
CA LYS A 165 50.90 6.68 -8.60
C LYS A 165 51.81 7.03 -9.78
N LYS A 166 51.27 7.03 -11.01
CA LYS A 166 52.00 7.46 -12.21
C LYS A 166 52.41 8.93 -12.15
N ALA A 167 51.58 9.77 -11.52
CA ALA A 167 51.87 11.19 -11.29
C ALA A 167 52.90 11.45 -10.16
N GLY A 168 53.40 10.39 -9.50
CA GLY A 168 54.38 10.51 -8.41
C GLY A 168 53.77 10.69 -7.02
N GLU A 169 52.44 10.71 -6.89
CA GLU A 169 51.70 10.93 -5.64
C GLU A 169 51.60 9.65 -4.77
N ASN A 170 52.65 8.82 -4.75
CA ASN A 170 52.61 7.48 -4.18
C ASN A 170 52.22 7.46 -2.70
N LYS A 171 52.78 8.37 -1.89
CA LYS A 171 52.56 8.43 -0.44
C LYS A 171 51.08 8.71 -0.10
N SER A 172 50.47 9.69 -0.77
CA SER A 172 49.08 10.07 -0.54
C SER A 172 48.10 9.05 -1.13
N ALA A 173 48.42 8.48 -2.30
CA ALA A 173 47.67 7.38 -2.88
C ALA A 173 47.67 6.13 -1.98
N ASP A 174 48.82 5.73 -1.44
CA ASP A 174 48.92 4.57 -0.54
C ASP A 174 48.20 4.82 0.80
N ALA A 175 48.28 6.05 1.33
CA ALA A 175 47.54 6.44 2.53
C ALA A 175 46.02 6.36 2.31
N LEU A 176 45.52 6.82 1.15
CA LEU A 176 44.11 6.69 0.79
C LEU A 176 43.71 5.21 0.71
N VAL A 177 44.48 4.37 0.01
CA VAL A 177 44.20 2.93 -0.12
C VAL A 177 44.19 2.25 1.25
N GLY A 178 45.14 2.57 2.13
CA GLY A 178 45.18 2.06 3.50
C GLY A 178 43.90 2.38 4.26
N LYS A 179 43.47 3.65 4.24
CA LYS A 179 42.24 4.09 4.89
C LYS A 179 40.99 3.36 4.36
N LEU A 180 40.91 3.15 3.05
CA LEU A 180 39.79 2.42 2.44
C LEU A 180 39.76 0.94 2.84
N LYS A 181 40.93 0.29 2.94
CA LYS A 181 41.03 -1.10 3.43
C LYS A 181 40.58 -1.21 4.88
N ASP A 182 41.03 -0.31 5.75
CA ASP A 182 40.62 -0.27 7.16
C ASP A 182 39.12 -0.06 7.31
N ASN A 183 38.56 0.85 6.51
CA ASN A 183 37.13 1.11 6.46
C ASN A 183 36.33 -0.13 6.03
N ASN A 184 36.77 -0.80 4.97
CA ASN A 184 36.14 -2.04 4.50
C ASN A 184 36.21 -3.15 5.55
N LYS A 185 37.35 -3.31 6.25
CA LYS A 185 37.49 -4.29 7.32
C LYS A 185 36.50 -4.03 8.46
N LYS A 186 36.35 -2.78 8.90
CA LYS A 186 35.35 -2.41 9.93
C LYS A 186 33.92 -2.74 9.48
N LEU A 187 33.57 -2.43 8.24
CA LEU A 187 32.25 -2.76 7.68
C LEU A 187 32.02 -4.28 7.66
N GLN A 188 33.01 -5.06 7.22
CA GLN A 188 32.93 -6.53 7.19
C GLN A 188 32.79 -7.13 8.60
N GLU A 189 33.50 -6.60 9.59
CA GLU A 189 33.39 -7.05 10.99
C GLU A 189 32.00 -6.78 11.56
N VAL A 190 31.44 -5.59 11.33
CA VAL A 190 30.07 -5.27 11.75
C VAL A 190 29.06 -6.15 11.01
N ALA A 191 29.21 -6.31 9.70
CA ALA A 191 28.32 -7.14 8.89
C ALA A 191 28.33 -8.60 9.36
N LYS A 192 29.51 -9.23 9.49
CA LYS A 192 29.63 -10.62 9.98
C LYS A 192 29.07 -10.82 11.39
N LYS A 193 29.27 -9.85 12.27
CA LYS A 193 28.85 -9.96 13.66
C LYS A 193 27.34 -9.81 13.84
N TYR A 194 26.68 -9.05 12.97
CA TYR A 194 25.32 -8.58 13.23
C TYR A 194 24.31 -8.80 12.09
N LEU A 195 24.76 -9.04 10.85
CA LEU A 195 23.88 -9.28 9.69
C LEU A 195 23.70 -10.77 9.34
N ASP A 196 24.39 -11.69 10.01
CA ASP A 196 24.11 -13.15 9.94
C ASP A 196 22.81 -13.54 10.68
N ALA A 197 22.04 -12.57 11.18
CA ALA A 197 20.75 -12.82 11.79
C ALA A 197 19.69 -13.07 10.70
N GLU A 198 19.05 -14.24 10.75
CA GLU A 198 17.90 -14.57 9.88
C GLU A 198 16.68 -13.65 10.12
N ASP A 199 16.66 -12.84 11.18
CA ASP A 199 15.58 -11.93 11.51
C ASP A 199 15.66 -10.60 10.71
N PRO A 200 14.67 -10.31 9.84
CA PRO A 200 14.60 -9.04 9.12
C PRO A 200 14.53 -7.81 10.03
N LYS A 201 13.88 -7.91 11.20
CA LYS A 201 13.77 -6.79 12.16
C LYS A 201 15.11 -6.45 12.77
N GLN A 202 15.85 -7.48 13.20
CA GLN A 202 17.22 -7.31 13.70
C GLN A 202 18.14 -6.76 12.61
N THR A 203 18.04 -7.30 11.38
CA THR A 203 18.79 -6.79 10.22
C THR A 203 18.57 -5.30 10.03
N LYS A 204 17.31 -4.83 10.06
CA LYS A 204 16.98 -3.41 9.93
C LYS A 204 17.63 -2.55 11.03
N VAL A 205 17.53 -2.98 12.29
CA VAL A 205 18.13 -2.27 13.43
C VAL A 205 19.64 -2.17 13.27
N VAL A 206 20.31 -3.25 12.86
CA VAL A 206 21.75 -3.28 12.65
C VAL A 206 22.18 -2.34 11.53
N ILE A 207 21.44 -2.32 10.42
CA ILE A 207 21.72 -1.40 9.32
C ILE A 207 21.68 0.05 9.83
N LYS A 208 20.59 0.43 10.48
CA LYS A 208 20.37 1.80 10.98
C LYS A 208 21.37 2.23 12.06
N ASP A 209 21.62 1.37 13.03
CA ASP A 209 22.33 1.77 14.25
C ASP A 209 23.84 1.49 14.19
N LYS A 210 24.30 0.70 13.22
CA LYS A 210 25.71 0.28 13.10
C LYS A 210 26.30 0.53 11.73
N ILE A 211 25.63 0.11 10.66
CA ILE A 211 26.19 0.19 9.30
C ILE A 211 26.14 1.62 8.77
N GLU A 212 24.97 2.27 8.80
CA GLU A 212 24.81 3.64 8.29
C GLU A 212 25.72 4.65 8.99
N PRO A 213 25.80 4.71 10.34
CA PRO A 213 26.72 5.63 11.02
C PRO A 213 28.18 5.37 10.67
N LEU A 214 28.55 4.10 10.44
CA LEU A 214 29.91 3.75 10.04
C LEU A 214 30.21 4.26 8.62
N ILE A 215 29.29 4.10 7.67
CA ILE A 215 29.45 4.63 6.31
C ILE A 215 29.48 6.16 6.32
N SER A 216 28.58 6.82 7.06
CA SER A 216 28.55 8.29 7.18
C SER A 216 29.87 8.82 7.74
N LYS A 217 30.39 8.19 8.80
CA LYS A 217 31.70 8.54 9.36
C LYS A 217 32.82 8.37 8.34
N GLN A 218 32.80 7.31 7.53
CA GLN A 218 33.81 7.08 6.51
C GLN A 218 33.78 8.14 5.41
N ILE A 219 32.59 8.59 5.00
CA ILE A 219 32.40 9.71 4.08
C ILE A 219 32.95 11.01 4.68
N GLU A 220 32.60 11.31 5.92
CA GLU A 220 33.09 12.49 6.65
C GLU A 220 34.62 12.49 6.76
N ASP A 221 35.20 11.37 7.20
CA ASP A 221 36.64 11.16 7.34
C ASP A 221 37.38 11.33 6.01
N LEU A 222 36.76 10.97 4.87
CA LEU A 222 37.33 11.23 3.55
C LEU A 222 37.22 12.70 3.16
N ASN A 223 36.09 13.35 3.42
CA ASN A 223 35.89 14.78 3.13
C ASN A 223 36.84 15.68 3.93
N GLN A 224 37.15 15.32 5.17
CA GLN A 224 38.07 16.06 6.06
C GLN A 224 39.55 15.73 5.81
N SER A 225 39.87 14.85 4.86
CA SER A 225 41.26 14.49 4.54
C SER A 225 42.03 15.70 4.02
N THR A 226 43.22 15.94 4.59
CA THR A 226 44.11 17.06 4.20
C THR A 226 44.94 16.78 2.94
N VAL A 227 44.60 15.75 2.16
CA VAL A 227 45.29 15.46 0.89
C VAL A 227 45.02 16.61 -0.11
N THR A 228 46.10 17.24 -0.57
CA THR A 228 46.09 18.32 -1.56
C THR A 228 46.58 17.89 -2.93
N ASP A 229 47.17 16.69 -3.04
CA ASP A 229 47.65 16.16 -4.31
C ASP A 229 46.49 15.96 -5.30
N ASN A 230 46.68 16.34 -6.56
CA ASN A 230 45.59 16.55 -7.50
C ASN A 230 44.93 15.23 -7.92
N GLU A 231 45.72 14.24 -8.31
CA GLU A 231 45.17 12.97 -8.80
C GLU A 231 44.62 12.11 -7.65
N THR A 232 45.26 12.16 -6.49
CA THR A 232 44.78 11.52 -5.26
C THR A 232 43.48 12.16 -4.77
N THR A 233 43.30 13.47 -4.96
CA THR A 233 42.02 14.14 -4.69
C THR A 233 40.90 13.61 -5.57
N LYS A 234 41.16 13.36 -6.86
CA LYS A 234 40.16 12.75 -7.76
C LYS A 234 39.84 11.33 -7.35
N ALA A 235 40.83 10.54 -6.92
CA ALA A 235 40.62 9.19 -6.38
C ALA A 235 39.75 9.23 -5.12
N ARG A 236 40.05 10.13 -4.19
CA ARG A 236 39.25 10.38 -2.97
C ARG A 236 37.80 10.71 -3.30
N GLN A 237 37.54 11.59 -4.27
CA GLN A 237 36.18 11.91 -4.71
C GLN A 237 35.43 10.66 -5.21
N SER A 238 36.07 9.79 -5.99
CA SER A 238 35.44 8.54 -6.41
C SER A 238 35.21 7.56 -5.27
N ALA A 239 36.06 7.53 -4.25
CA ALA A 239 35.80 6.76 -3.04
C ALA A 239 34.57 7.28 -2.28
N ILE A 240 34.39 8.60 -2.20
CA ILE A 240 33.20 9.21 -1.58
C ILE A 240 31.92 8.82 -2.36
N GLU A 241 31.93 8.93 -3.69
CA GLU A 241 30.80 8.49 -4.53
C GLU A 241 30.50 7.00 -4.38
N MET A 242 31.54 6.17 -4.25
CA MET A 242 31.40 4.74 -3.96
C MET A 242 30.69 4.51 -2.62
N TYR A 243 31.06 5.25 -1.57
CA TYR A 243 30.39 5.13 -0.26
C TYR A 243 28.95 5.64 -0.27
N TYR A 244 28.63 6.71 -1.00
CA TYR A 244 27.22 7.11 -1.17
C TYR A 244 26.39 6.03 -1.87
N SER A 245 26.98 5.31 -2.83
CA SER A 245 26.30 4.17 -3.46
C SER A 245 26.03 3.05 -2.46
N LEU A 246 26.99 2.78 -1.56
CA LEU A 246 26.83 1.81 -0.47
C LEU A 246 25.80 2.24 0.57
N GLN A 247 25.77 3.53 0.91
CA GLN A 247 24.77 4.10 1.81
C GLN A 247 23.35 3.91 1.23
N ASN A 248 23.13 4.33 -0.02
CA ASN A 248 21.84 4.17 -0.68
C ASN A 248 21.40 2.71 -0.76
N TYR A 249 22.34 1.78 -1.01
CA TYR A 249 22.05 0.34 -0.98
C TYR A 249 21.44 -0.09 0.37
N TYR A 250 22.05 0.30 1.49
CA TYR A 250 21.60 -0.10 2.81
C TYR A 250 20.30 0.59 3.24
N GLU A 251 20.14 1.88 2.90
CA GLU A 251 18.89 2.62 3.12
C GLU A 251 17.73 1.95 2.35
N THR A 252 17.94 1.59 1.08
CA THR A 252 16.92 0.86 0.30
C THR A 252 16.67 -0.54 0.86
N ARG A 253 17.68 -1.24 1.37
CA ARG A 253 17.48 -2.54 2.02
C ARG A 253 16.58 -2.46 3.26
N GLN A 254 16.66 -1.38 4.04
CA GLN A 254 15.70 -1.14 5.13
C GLN A 254 14.27 -0.95 4.60
N GLN A 255 14.11 -0.21 3.49
CA GLN A 255 12.82 0.00 2.86
C GLN A 255 12.21 -1.30 2.36
N THR A 256 13.01 -2.18 1.75
CA THR A 256 12.57 -3.52 1.32
C THR A 256 12.05 -4.33 2.51
N ILE A 257 12.76 -4.34 3.64
CA ILE A 257 12.31 -5.03 4.86
C ILE A 257 10.96 -4.48 5.35
N ASP A 258 10.78 -3.15 5.33
CA ASP A 258 9.51 -2.52 5.72
C ASP A 258 8.35 -2.88 4.79
N ILE A 259 8.61 -2.92 3.48
CA ILE A 259 7.62 -3.31 2.48
C ILE A 259 7.24 -4.79 2.66
N SER A 260 8.22 -5.69 2.79
CA SER A 260 7.98 -7.12 3.04
C SER A 260 7.15 -7.34 4.31
N THR A 261 7.51 -6.67 5.42
CA THR A 261 6.76 -6.74 6.68
C THR A 261 5.31 -6.29 6.51
N LYS A 262 5.05 -5.25 5.70
CA LYS A 262 3.69 -4.79 5.41
C LYS A 262 2.94 -5.77 4.53
N LEU A 263 3.58 -6.33 3.50
CA LEU A 263 2.98 -7.32 2.61
C LEU A 263 2.55 -8.58 3.37
N GLU A 264 3.36 -9.06 4.32
CA GLU A 264 3.04 -10.22 5.18
C GLU A 264 1.80 -10.02 6.06
N GLN A 265 1.41 -8.77 6.34
CA GLN A 265 0.21 -8.46 7.13
C GLN A 265 -1.09 -8.61 6.33
N TYR A 266 -1.01 -8.73 5.00
CA TYR A 266 -2.19 -8.92 4.15
C TYR A 266 -2.57 -10.40 4.07
N ASP A 267 -3.82 -10.70 4.40
CA ASP A 267 -4.43 -12.00 4.14
C ASP A 267 -5.15 -11.94 2.78
N MET A 268 -4.50 -12.44 1.74
CA MET A 268 -5.03 -12.46 0.37
C MET A 268 -6.37 -13.18 0.25
N ASN A 269 -6.69 -14.12 1.16
CA ASN A 269 -7.97 -14.83 1.12
C ASN A 269 -9.15 -13.99 1.62
N LYS A 270 -8.88 -12.83 2.25
CA LYS A 270 -9.90 -11.91 2.78
C LYS A 270 -10.10 -10.66 1.91
N LEU A 271 -9.32 -10.51 0.86
CA LEU A 271 -9.46 -9.41 -0.10
C LEU A 271 -10.54 -9.76 -1.13
N PRO A 272 -11.47 -8.85 -1.46
CA PRO A 272 -12.37 -9.07 -2.57
C PRO A 272 -11.56 -8.95 -3.87
N LEU A 273 -11.55 -9.99 -4.71
CA LEU A 273 -10.79 -10.00 -5.96
C LEU A 273 -11.69 -10.07 -7.20
N THR A 274 -13.00 -10.21 -6.99
CA THR A 274 -14.02 -10.27 -8.05
C THR A 274 -15.26 -9.45 -7.66
N GLY A 275 -16.07 -9.09 -8.65
CA GLY A 275 -17.37 -8.46 -8.42
C GLY A 275 -18.32 -9.33 -7.58
N LYS A 276 -18.15 -10.66 -7.63
CA LYS A 276 -18.87 -11.60 -6.77
C LYS A 276 -18.51 -11.41 -5.30
N ASP A 277 -17.23 -11.24 -4.98
CA ASP A 277 -16.77 -11.06 -3.59
C ASP A 277 -17.33 -9.77 -2.98
N LEU A 278 -17.44 -8.68 -3.77
CA LEU A 278 -18.10 -7.45 -3.33
C LEU A 278 -19.58 -7.64 -3.00
N SER A 279 -20.25 -8.54 -3.73
CA SER A 279 -21.68 -8.82 -3.51
C SER A 279 -21.94 -9.51 -2.17
N GLU A 280 -20.93 -10.17 -1.58
CA GLU A 280 -21.06 -10.81 -0.28
C GLU A 280 -21.33 -9.85 0.88
N TYR A 281 -21.00 -8.57 0.69
CA TYR A 281 -21.25 -7.53 1.70
C TYR A 281 -22.75 -7.28 1.91
N HIS A 282 -23.62 -7.57 0.94
CA HIS A 282 -25.07 -7.28 1.01
C HIS A 282 -25.90 -8.22 1.89
N LYS A 283 -25.27 -9.18 2.57
CA LYS A 283 -25.98 -10.19 3.37
C LYS A 283 -26.84 -9.57 4.48
N ASN A 284 -26.44 -8.44 5.07
CA ASN A 284 -27.16 -7.84 6.19
C ASN A 284 -28.29 -6.92 5.72
N TYR A 285 -28.02 -6.08 4.72
CA TYR A 285 -29.01 -5.25 4.05
C TYR A 285 -30.13 -6.11 3.47
N ASN A 286 -29.82 -7.20 2.76
CA ASN A 286 -30.85 -8.08 2.17
C ASN A 286 -31.75 -8.70 3.26
N LYS A 287 -31.20 -9.03 4.43
CA LYS A 287 -31.99 -9.49 5.58
C LYS A 287 -32.85 -8.37 6.17
N ALA A 288 -32.31 -7.16 6.29
CA ALA A 288 -33.03 -5.99 6.78
C ALA A 288 -34.19 -5.58 5.85
N LEU A 289 -33.94 -5.58 4.54
CA LEU A 289 -34.95 -5.31 3.51
C LEU A 289 -36.08 -6.33 3.58
N LYS A 290 -35.74 -7.63 3.66
CA LYS A 290 -36.74 -8.70 3.76
C LYS A 290 -37.64 -8.54 4.99
N ARG A 291 -37.04 -8.29 6.17
CA ARG A 291 -37.80 -8.05 7.41
C ARG A 291 -38.71 -6.84 7.30
N LEU A 292 -38.18 -5.73 6.78
CA LEU A 292 -38.98 -4.51 6.63
C LEU A 292 -40.17 -4.76 5.71
N LYS A 293 -40.01 -5.52 4.61
CA LYS A 293 -41.11 -5.92 3.72
C LYS A 293 -42.16 -6.79 4.41
N GLU A 294 -41.76 -7.64 5.35
CA GLU A 294 -42.69 -8.47 6.13
C GLU A 294 -43.45 -7.63 7.18
N ASP A 295 -42.85 -6.55 7.69
CA ASP A 295 -43.45 -5.69 8.72
C ASP A 295 -44.46 -4.65 8.16
N VAL A 296 -44.38 -4.33 6.87
CA VAL A 296 -45.19 -3.29 6.20
C VAL A 296 -46.30 -3.85 5.30
N ASN A 297 -46.28 -5.15 5.01
CA ASN A 297 -47.35 -5.89 4.32
C ASN A 297 -48.35 -6.45 5.33
#